data_AF-A0A921IND2-F1
#
_entry.id   AF-A0A921IND2-F1
#
_cell.length_a   1.000
_cell.length_b   1.000
_cell.length_c   1.000
_cell.angle_alpha   90.00
_cell.angle_beta   90.00
_cell.angle_gamma   90.00
#
_symmetry.space_group_name_H-M   'P 1'
#
loop_
_entity.id
_entity.type
_entity.pdbx_description
1 polymer ?
#
loop_
_entity_poly.entity_id
_entity_poly.type
_entity_poly.pdbx_seq_one_letter_code
_entity_poly.pdbx_strand_id
1 'polypeptide(L)'
;MLDIRFVRENPEAVKENIRKKFQDAKLPLVDEVIGLDAKYRKCLQEAENLKAQRNKLSKANGPLFGQLKKCTDEAKKAELQAQIDANNAAVKADADQLAALDAEKDKMAARIQEIMYTI
;
A
#
# COMPACT_ATOMS: atom_id res chain seq x y z
N MET A 1 1.45 24.37 -7.66
CA MET A 1 0.59 23.23 -7.29
C MET A 1 0.13 23.48 -5.86
N LEU A 2 -1.18 23.42 -5.61
CA LEU A 2 -1.70 23.46 -4.24
C LEU A 2 -1.15 22.27 -3.45
N ASP A 3 -1.01 22.41 -2.13
CA ASP A 3 -0.71 21.27 -1.27
C ASP A 3 -1.97 20.39 -1.17
N ILE A 4 -1.85 19.09 -1.42
CA ILE A 4 -2.95 18.13 -1.24
C ILE A 4 -3.50 18.16 0.19
N ARG A 5 -2.64 18.46 1.17
CA ARG A 5 -3.05 18.66 2.56
C ARG A 5 -4.01 19.83 2.69
N PHE A 6 -3.77 20.93 1.99
CA PHE A 6 -4.66 22.09 2.00
C PHE A 6 -6.02 21.77 1.39
N VAL A 7 -6.05 21.04 0.26
CA VAL A 7 -7.30 20.63 -0.39
C VAL A 7 -8.12 19.70 0.51
N ARG A 8 -7.44 18.82 1.26
CA ARG A 8 -8.08 17.93 2.24
C ARG A 8 -8.62 18.67 3.47
N GLU A 9 -7.85 19.61 4.02
CA GLU A 9 -8.23 20.34 5.24
C GLU A 9 -9.23 21.46 4.96
N ASN A 10 -9.21 22.04 3.75
CA ASN A 10 -10.04 23.17 3.36
C ASN A 10 -10.74 22.96 2.00
N PRO A 11 -11.52 21.88 1.81
CA PRO A 11 -12.15 21.55 0.53
C PRO A 11 -13.12 22.65 0.06
N GLU A 12 -13.88 23.23 1.00
CA GLU A 12 -14.85 24.28 0.69
C GLU A 12 -14.17 25.58 0.22
N ALA A 13 -13.03 25.94 0.80
CA ALA A 13 -12.27 27.11 0.36
C ALA A 13 -11.75 26.95 -1.08
N VAL A 14 -11.33 25.75 -1.45
CA VAL A 14 -10.90 25.43 -2.82
C VAL A 14 -12.09 25.48 -3.77
N LYS A 15 -13.22 24.86 -3.41
CA LYS A 15 -14.46 24.90 -4.21
C LYS A 15 -14.97 26.33 -4.40
N GLU A 16 -14.96 27.15 -3.35
CA GLU A 16 -15.37 28.55 -3.43
C GLU A 16 -14.45 29.37 -4.35
N ASN A 17 -13.13 29.14 -4.31
CA ASN A 17 -12.18 29.80 -5.21
C ASN A 17 -12.46 29.44 -6.69
N ILE A 18 -12.76 28.17 -6.97
CA ILE A 18 -13.13 27.68 -8.29
C ILE A 18 -14.42 28.36 -8.78
N ARG A 19 -15.45 28.48 -7.94
CA ARG A 19 -16.70 29.20 -8.27
C ARG A 19 -16.46 30.68 -8.55
N LYS A 20 -15.64 31.34 -7.72
CA LYS A 20 -15.25 32.75 -7.92
C LYS A 20 -14.53 32.99 -9.24
N LYS A 21 -13.85 31.97 -9.78
CA LYS A 21 -13.18 31.99 -11.08
C LYS A 21 -14.04 31.51 -12.23
N PHE A 22 -15.33 31.21 -12.00
CA PHE A 22 -16.26 30.68 -13.00
C PHE A 22 -15.78 29.36 -13.63
N GLN A 23 -15.14 28.51 -12.82
CA GLN A 23 -14.57 27.22 -13.24
C GLN A 23 -15.37 26.03 -12.69
N ASP A 24 -16.69 26.15 -12.58
CA ASP A 24 -17.57 25.16 -11.94
C ASP A 24 -17.41 23.72 -12.47
N ALA A 25 -16.99 23.57 -13.73
CA ALA A 25 -16.62 22.28 -14.33
C ALA A 25 -15.52 21.53 -13.57
N LYS A 26 -14.69 22.23 -12.78
CA LYS A 26 -13.61 21.65 -11.96
C LYS A 26 -14.04 21.26 -10.55
N LEU A 27 -15.23 21.64 -10.10
CA LEU A 27 -15.71 21.28 -8.75
C LEU A 27 -15.68 19.76 -8.48
N PRO A 28 -16.08 18.89 -9.42
CA PRO A 28 -16.00 17.44 -9.22
C PRO A 28 -14.56 16.93 -9.01
N LEU A 29 -13.56 17.62 -9.58
CA LEU A 29 -12.16 17.24 -9.44
C LEU A 29 -11.66 17.39 -8.00
N VAL A 30 -12.20 18.35 -7.25
CA VAL A 30 -11.87 18.52 -5.82
C VAL A 30 -12.35 17.31 -5.01
N ASP A 31 -13.55 16.81 -5.29
CA ASP A 31 -14.08 15.62 -4.61
C ASP A 31 -13.33 14.35 -5.05
N GLU A 32 -12.98 14.25 -6.33
CA GLU A 32 -12.18 13.16 -6.88
C GLU A 32 -10.80 13.07 -6.21
N VAL A 33 -10.08 14.19 -6.10
CA VAL A 33 -8.72 14.19 -5.53
C VAL A 33 -8.70 13.86 -4.04
N ILE A 34 -9.71 14.28 -3.28
CA ILE A 34 -9.86 13.93 -1.86
C ILE A 34 -10.13 12.43 -1.72
N GLY A 35 -10.99 11.88 -2.57
CA GLY A 35 -11.27 10.44 -2.59
C GLY A 35 -10.03 9.61 -2.95
N LEU A 36 -9.25 10.06 -3.94
CA LEU A 36 -8.01 9.41 -4.35
C LEU A 36 -6.93 9.52 -3.25
N ASP A 37 -6.76 10.67 -2.61
CA ASP A 37 -5.82 10.84 -1.49
C ASP A 37 -6.16 9.92 -0.31
N ALA A 38 -7.45 9.75 -0.01
CA ALA A 38 -7.90 8.82 1.03
C ALA A 38 -7.57 7.37 0.67
N LYS A 39 -7.79 6.94 -0.58
CA LYS A 39 -7.41 5.60 -1.06
C LYS A 39 -5.90 5.41 -1.05
N TYR A 40 -5.14 6.37 -1.57
CA TYR A 40 -3.68 6.33 -1.60
C TYR A 40 -3.08 6.14 -0.20
N ARG A 41 -3.60 6.87 0.80
CA ARG A 41 -3.15 6.73 2.20
C ARG A 41 -3.51 5.38 2.81
N LYS A 42 -4.69 4.83 2.49
CA LYS A 42 -5.05 3.46 2.92
C LYS A 42 -4.11 2.41 2.30
N CYS A 43 -3.88 2.48 0.98
CA CYS A 43 -2.95 1.59 0.30
C CYS A 43 -1.53 1.70 0.85
N LEU A 44 -1.09 2.91 1.24
CA LEU A 44 0.20 3.12 1.88
C LEU A 44 0.30 2.39 3.22
N GLN A 45 -0.73 2.49 4.06
CA GLN A 45 -0.80 1.79 5.33
C GLN A 45 -0.86 0.27 5.17
N GLU A 46 -1.64 -0.22 4.19
CA GLU A 46 -1.72 -1.65 3.86
C GLU A 46 -0.37 -2.20 3.38
N ALA A 47 0.34 -1.46 2.52
CA ALA A 47 1.66 -1.84 2.05
C ALA A 47 2.69 -1.87 3.19
N GLU A 48 2.65 -0.92 4.13
CA GLU A 48 3.51 -0.95 5.31
C GLU A 48 3.21 -2.14 6.22
N ASN A 49 1.92 -2.45 6.43
CA ASN A 49 1.50 -3.61 7.21
C ASN A 49 1.95 -4.93 6.58
N LEU A 50 1.79 -5.09 5.26
CA LEU A 50 2.26 -6.27 4.54
C LEU A 50 3.78 -6.40 4.59
N LYS A 51 4.53 -5.30 4.45
CA LYS A 51 6.00 -5.30 4.62
C LYS A 51 6.38 -5.77 6.02
N ALA A 52 5.68 -5.33 7.06
CA ALA A 52 5.90 -5.75 8.44
C ALA A 52 5.57 -7.24 8.65
N GLN A 53 4.44 -7.72 8.12
CA GLN A 53 4.03 -9.12 8.19
C GLN A 53 5.04 -10.04 7.50
N ARG A 54 5.44 -9.72 6.26
CA ARG A 54 6.45 -10.45 5.50
C ARG A 54 7.79 -10.53 6.24
N ASN A 55 8.25 -9.41 6.81
CA ASN A 55 9.50 -9.37 7.57
C ASN A 55 9.42 -10.20 8.86
N LYS A 56 8.26 -10.19 9.53
CA LYS A 56 8.02 -11.03 10.72
C LYS A 56 8.05 -12.52 10.33
N LEU A 57 7.38 -12.90 9.25
CA LEU A 57 7.33 -14.27 8.75
C LEU A 57 8.73 -14.77 8.32
N SER A 58 9.47 -13.94 7.58
CA SER A 58 10.85 -14.26 7.16
C SER A 58 11.79 -14.45 8.37
N LYS A 59 11.67 -13.61 9.41
CA LYS A 59 12.43 -13.80 10.67
C LYS A 59 12.03 -15.08 11.41
N ALA A 60 10.75 -15.44 11.40
CA ALA A 60 10.26 -16.69 12.00
C ALA A 60 10.78 -17.94 11.28
N ASN A 61 11.10 -17.85 9.98
CA ASN A 61 11.71 -18.96 9.24
C ASN A 61 13.14 -19.26 9.64
N GLY A 62 13.94 -18.28 10.07
CA GLY A 62 15.35 -18.47 10.44
C GLY A 62 15.57 -19.59 11.48
N PRO A 63 14.87 -19.57 12.63
CA PRO A 63 14.92 -20.64 13.62
C PRO A 63 14.46 -22.00 13.08
N LEU A 64 13.42 -22.03 12.24
CA LEU A 64 12.90 -23.27 11.64
C LEU A 64 13.96 -23.93 10.75
N PHE A 65 14.67 -23.15 9.92
CA PHE A 65 15.80 -23.65 9.14
C PHE A 65 16.93 -24.21 10.02
N GLY A 66 17.20 -23.56 11.15
CA GLY A 66 18.18 -24.04 12.14
C GLY A 66 17.77 -25.37 12.79
N GLN A 67 16.49 -25.52 13.11
CA GLN A 67 15.93 -26.77 13.65
C GLN A 67 15.97 -27.88 12.59
N LEU A 68 15.59 -27.59 11.34
CA LEU A 68 15.63 -28.53 10.23
C LEU A 68 17.05 -29.10 10.00
N LYS A 69 18.08 -28.24 10.04
CA LYS A 69 19.48 -28.66 9.89
C LYS A 69 19.96 -29.57 11.01
N LYS A 70 19.50 -29.36 12.25
CA LYS A 70 19.91 -30.13 13.43
C LYS A 70 19.05 -31.36 13.67
N CYS A 71 17.91 -31.48 12.98
CA CYS A 71 16.99 -32.59 13.17
C CYS A 71 17.52 -33.87 12.49
N THR A 72 17.64 -34.94 13.27
CA THR A 72 18.07 -36.28 12.78
C THR A 72 16.88 -37.18 12.45
N ASP A 73 15.66 -36.74 12.75
CA ASP A 73 14.42 -37.50 12.67
C ASP A 73 13.69 -37.14 11.35
N GLU A 74 13.53 -38.11 10.44
CA GLU A 74 13.03 -37.86 9.08
C GLU A 74 11.60 -37.34 9.04
N ALA A 75 10.73 -37.83 9.94
CA ALA A 75 9.35 -37.38 10.03
C ALA A 75 9.25 -35.90 10.45
N LYS A 76 10.02 -35.50 11.46
CA LYS A 76 10.08 -34.10 11.92
C LYS A 76 10.75 -33.18 10.90
N LYS A 77 11.73 -33.69 10.14
CA LYS A 77 12.31 -32.96 9.01
C LYS A 77 11.27 -32.63 7.95
N ALA A 78 10.43 -33.61 7.58
CA ALA A 78 9.38 -33.40 6.59
C ALA A 78 8.35 -32.36 7.07
N GLU A 79 7.94 -32.40 8.33
CA GLU A 79 7.03 -31.40 8.92
C GLU A 79 7.63 -29.99 8.94
N LEU A 80 8.89 -29.86 9.41
CA LEU A 80 9.60 -28.58 9.43
C LEU A 80 9.81 -28.02 8.02
N GLN A 81 10.14 -28.88 7.06
CA GLN A 81 10.31 -28.50 5.66
C GLN A 81 8.98 -28.00 5.07
N ALA A 82 7.88 -28.73 5.29
CA ALA A 82 6.55 -28.32 4.83
C ALA A 82 6.14 -26.96 5.43
N GLN A 83 6.45 -26.72 6.71
CA GLN A 83 6.16 -25.44 7.37
C GLN A 83 7.01 -24.30 6.78
N ILE A 84 8.29 -24.53 6.53
CA ILE A 84 9.19 -23.57 5.89
C ILE A 84 8.69 -23.23 4.47
N ASP A 85 8.31 -24.24 3.70
CA ASP A 85 7.84 -24.05 2.33
C ASP A 85 6.51 -23.28 2.29
N ALA A 86 5.58 -23.59 3.20
CA ALA A 86 4.35 -22.83 3.36
C ALA A 86 4.62 -21.37 3.71
N ASN A 87 5.55 -21.11 4.65
CA ASN A 87 5.91 -19.76 5.03
C ASN A 87 6.63 -19.02 3.89
N ASN A 88 7.49 -19.68 3.13
CA ASN A 88 8.16 -19.08 1.97
C ASN A 88 7.16 -18.75 0.86
N ALA A 89 6.15 -19.61 0.64
CA ALA A 89 5.06 -19.34 -0.29
C ALA A 89 4.24 -18.12 0.14
N ALA A 90 3.94 -17.98 1.43
CA ALA A 90 3.28 -16.79 1.98
C ALA A 90 4.14 -15.52 1.83
N VAL A 91 5.45 -15.58 2.14
CA VAL A 91 6.38 -14.45 1.90
C VAL A 91 6.38 -14.01 0.44
N LYS A 92 6.32 -14.96 -0.49
CA LYS A 92 6.27 -14.68 -1.93
C LYS A 92 4.93 -14.04 -2.32
N ALA A 93 3.82 -14.58 -1.85
CA ALA A 93 2.49 -14.02 -2.10
C ALA A 93 2.37 -12.57 -1.57
N ASP A 94 2.89 -12.31 -0.37
CA ASP A 94 2.93 -10.95 0.20
C ASP A 94 3.79 -10.02 -0.67
N ALA A 95 4.89 -10.51 -1.24
CA ALA A 95 5.74 -9.72 -2.14
C ALA A 95 5.03 -9.37 -3.45
N ASP A 96 4.28 -10.31 -4.02
CA ASP A 96 3.49 -10.08 -5.24
C ASP A 96 2.34 -9.09 -4.97
N GLN A 97 1.66 -9.20 -3.81
CA GLN A 97 0.64 -8.25 -3.38
C GLN A 97 1.21 -6.85 -3.15
N LEU A 98 2.40 -6.75 -2.55
CA LEU A 98 3.08 -5.47 -2.38
C LEU A 98 3.40 -4.81 -3.70
N ALA A 99 3.85 -5.57 -4.70
CA ALA A 99 4.11 -5.03 -6.04
C ALA A 99 2.83 -4.49 -6.70
N ALA A 100 1.70 -5.19 -6.54
CA ALA A 100 0.42 -4.72 -7.02
C ALA A 100 -0.03 -3.43 -6.33
N LEU A 101 0.08 -3.36 -4.99
CA LEU A 101 -0.28 -2.16 -4.22
C LEU A 101 0.62 -0.97 -4.55
N ASP A 102 1.92 -1.17 -4.74
CA ASP A 102 2.83 -0.10 -5.14
C ASP A 102 2.46 0.42 -6.55
N ALA A 103 2.10 -0.45 -7.49
CA ALA A 103 1.62 -0.04 -8.82
C ALA A 103 0.27 0.72 -8.78
N GLU A 104 -0.66 0.33 -7.91
CA GLU A 104 -1.91 1.06 -7.71
C GLU A 104 -1.67 2.43 -7.08
N LYS A 105 -0.76 2.50 -6.10
CA LYS A 105 -0.34 3.77 -5.49
C LYS A 105 0.24 4.73 -6.50
N ASP A 106 1.12 4.26 -7.40
CA ASP A 106 1.73 5.11 -8.42
C ASP A 106 0.68 5.67 -9.39
N LYS A 107 -0.31 4.86 -9.78
CA LYS A 107 -1.44 5.32 -10.61
C LYS A 107 -2.28 6.37 -9.89
N MET A 108 -2.62 6.14 -8.62
CA MET A 108 -3.38 7.10 -7.81
C MET A 108 -2.58 8.40 -7.60
N ALA A 109 -1.28 8.31 -7.32
CA ALA A 109 -0.41 9.47 -7.15
C ALA A 109 -0.32 10.31 -8.44
N ALA A 110 -0.16 9.66 -9.60
CA ALA A 110 -0.16 10.34 -10.89
C ALA A 110 -1.49 11.06 -11.16
N ARG A 111 -2.63 10.41 -10.88
CA ARG A 111 -3.95 11.02 -11.06
C ARG A 111 -4.20 12.17 -10.08
N ILE A 112 -3.79 12.02 -8.82
CA ILE A 112 -3.83 13.11 -7.83
C ILE A 112 -3.03 14.29 -8.35
N GLN A 113 -1.81 14.06 -8.82
CA GLN A 113 -0.93 15.11 -9.33
C GLN A 113 -1.55 15.84 -10.55
N GLU A 114 -2.12 15.10 -11.49
CA GLU A 114 -2.83 15.66 -12.66
C GLU A 114 -3.99 16.57 -12.25
N ILE A 115 -4.83 16.11 -11.32
CA ILE A 115 -5.95 16.92 -10.80
C ILE A 115 -5.42 18.17 -10.09
N MET A 116 -4.38 18.03 -9.26
CA MET A 116 -3.77 19.13 -8.50
C MET A 116 -3.09 20.20 -9.38
N TYR A 117 -2.73 19.87 -10.62
CA TYR A 117 -2.30 20.86 -11.60
C TYR A 117 -3.47 21.55 -12.31
N THR A 118 -4.66 20.95 -12.27
CA THR A 118 -5.84 21.42 -12.98
C THR A 118 -6.71 22.34 -12.13
N ILE A 119 -6.86 22.06 -10.82
CA ILE A 119 -7.66 22.85 -9.86
C ILE A 119 -6.88 24.05 -9.32
#